data_AF-A0A955PJN2-F1
#
_entry.id   AF-A0A955PJN2-F1
#
_cell.length_a   1.000
_cell.length_b   1.000
_cell.length_c   1.000
_cell.angle_alpha   90.00
_cell.angle_beta   90.00
_cell.angle_gamma   90.00
#
_symmetry.space_group_name_H-M   'P 1'
#
loop_
_entity.id
_entity.type
_entity.pdbx_description
1 polymer ?
#
loop_
_entity_poly.entity_id
_entity_poly.type
_entity_poly.pdbx_seq_one_letter_code
_entity_poly.pdbx_strand_id
1 'polypeptide(L)' 'TGDHSFEQWHQRIHEYAFTCFADEVDGEWFGYCDRYGNLTHRLKGGDYKGCFHVPRALLYTVKVLERL' A
#
# COMPACT_ATOMS: atom_id res chain seq x y z
N THR A 1 -0.48 10.65 -18.74
CA THR A 1 -0.63 9.89 -20.01
C THR A 1 -2.03 10.05 -20.58
N GLY A 2 -3.07 10.27 -19.76
CA GLY A 2 -4.46 10.34 -20.22
C GLY A 2 -5.08 8.97 -20.50
N ASP A 3 -4.34 7.89 -20.24
CA ASP A 3 -4.78 6.52 -20.45
C ASP A 3 -5.48 6.00 -19.18
N HIS A 4 -6.79 5.78 -19.30
CA HIS A 4 -7.66 5.30 -18.22
C HIS A 4 -7.28 3.92 -17.68
N SER A 5 -6.51 3.11 -18.41
CA SER A 5 -6.07 1.81 -17.91
C SER A 5 -5.20 1.93 -16.65
N PHE A 6 -4.42 3.00 -16.52
CA PHE A 6 -3.59 3.22 -15.33
C PHE A 6 -4.42 3.55 -14.09
N GLU A 7 -5.50 4.31 -14.25
CA GLU A 7 -6.43 4.63 -13.16
C GLU A 7 -7.14 3.36 -12.66
N GLN A 8 -7.63 2.54 -13.59
CA GLN A 8 -8.26 1.26 -13.26
C GLN A 8 -7.29 0.32 -12.53
N TRP A 9 -6.05 0.23 -12.99
CA TRP A 9 -5.03 -0.57 -12.30
C TRP A 9 -4.65 0.01 -10.94
N HIS A 10 -4.54 1.34 -10.83
CA HIS A 10 -4.30 2.00 -9.56
C HIS A 10 -5.39 1.67 -8.55
N GLN A 11 -6.67 1.77 -8.94
CA GLN A 11 -7.79 1.45 -8.08
C GLN A 11 -7.75 -0.02 -7.60
N ARG A 12 -7.51 -0.97 -8.51
CA ARG A 12 -7.40 -2.39 -8.15
C ARG A 12 -6.25 -2.68 -7.17
N ILE A 13 -5.10 -2.06 -7.40
CA ILE A 13 -3.93 -2.21 -6.51
C ILE A 13 -4.19 -1.54 -5.17
N HIS A 14 -4.81 -0.36 -5.16
CA HIS A 14 -5.18 0.37 -3.95
C HIS A 14 -6.13 -0.46 -3.09
N GLU A 15 -7.22 -0.97 -3.64
CA GLU A 15 -8.20 -1.78 -2.91
C GLU A 15 -7.55 -3.03 -2.30
N TYR A 16 -6.76 -3.78 -3.09
CA TYR A 16 -6.05 -4.96 -2.58
C TYR A 16 -5.06 -4.59 -1.47
N ALA A 17 -4.23 -3.56 -1.68
CA ALA A 17 -3.17 -3.20 -0.77
C ALA A 17 -3.70 -2.70 0.58
N PHE A 18 -4.72 -1.83 0.55
CA PHE A 18 -5.36 -1.34 1.77
C PHE A 18 -6.12 -2.45 2.51
N THR A 19 -6.77 -3.37 1.80
CA THR A 19 -7.46 -4.50 2.44
C THR A 19 -6.50 -5.49 3.09
N CYS A 20 -5.38 -5.81 2.43
CA CYS A 20 -4.48 -6.87 2.88
C CYS A 20 -3.42 -6.40 3.87
N PHE A 21 -2.92 -5.16 3.73
CA PHE A 21 -1.74 -4.72 4.49
C PHE A 21 -2.05 -3.61 5.49
N ALA A 22 -2.99 -2.69 5.23
CA ALA A 22 -3.23 -1.60 6.15
C ALA A 22 -3.83 -2.12 7.46
N ASP A 23 -3.28 -1.66 8.58
CA ASP A 23 -3.83 -1.95 9.90
C ASP A 23 -4.54 -0.72 10.44
N GLU A 24 -5.87 -0.75 10.41
CA GLU A 24 -6.71 0.34 10.88
C GLU A 24 -6.77 0.47 12.41
N VAL A 25 -6.36 -0.58 13.15
CA VAL A 25 -6.43 -0.59 14.61
C VAL A 25 -5.21 0.08 15.22
N ASP A 26 -4.02 -0.40 14.86
CA ASP A 26 -2.76 0.06 15.46
C ASP A 26 -1.98 1.02 14.55
N GLY A 27 -2.50 1.31 13.35
CA GLY A 27 -1.85 2.12 12.34
C GLY A 27 -0.69 1.40 11.64
N GLU A 28 -0.16 2.03 10.59
CA GLU A 28 0.88 1.43 9.72
C GLU A 28 0.36 0.17 8.99
N TRP A 29 1.24 -0.54 8.29
CA TRP A 29 0.91 -1.62 7.36
C TRP A 29 1.69 -2.88 7.73
N PHE A 30 1.07 -4.06 7.66
CA PHE A 30 1.81 -5.31 7.69
C PHE A 30 2.77 -5.42 6.49
N GLY A 31 3.88 -6.12 6.70
CA GLY A 31 4.90 -6.28 5.66
C GLY A 31 4.69 -7.46 4.72
N TYR A 32 3.97 -8.49 5.18
CA TYR A 32 4.04 -9.83 4.58
C TYR A 32 2.69 -10.54 4.64
N CYS A 33 2.21 -10.99 3.48
CA CYS A 33 1.06 -11.86 3.34
C CYS A 33 1.39 -13.04 2.43
N ASP A 34 0.56 -14.08 2.44
CA ASP A 34 0.63 -15.17 1.48
C ASP A 34 -0.02 -14.78 0.14
N ARG A 35 -0.05 -15.71 -0.82
CA ARG A 35 -0.65 -15.51 -2.14
C ARG A 35 -2.15 -15.16 -2.09
N TYR A 36 -2.84 -15.58 -1.04
CA TYR A 36 -4.27 -15.35 -0.86
C TYR A 36 -4.56 -14.05 -0.08
N GLY A 37 -3.52 -13.33 0.34
CA GLY A 37 -3.66 -12.10 1.11
C GLY A 37 -3.78 -12.32 2.62
N ASN A 38 -3.57 -13.54 3.12
CA ASN A 38 -3.57 -13.77 4.57
C ASN A 38 -2.24 -13.30 5.16
N LEU A 39 -2.31 -12.58 6.28
CA LEU A 39 -1.11 -12.13 6.99
C LEU A 39 -0.26 -13.31 7.45
N THR A 40 1.03 -13.30 7.07
CA THR A 40 2.00 -14.31 7.54
C THR A 40 2.80 -13.80 8.74
N HIS A 41 3.00 -12.50 8.83
CA HIS A 41 3.75 -11.85 9.91
C HIS A 41 3.01 -10.60 10.39
N ARG A 42 2.91 -10.45 11.71
CA ARG A 42 2.23 -9.29 12.35
C ARG A 42 3.16 -8.12 12.67
N LEU A 43 4.44 -8.21 12.31
CA LEU A 43 5.42 -7.17 12.56
C LEU A 43 5.19 -5.95 11.65
N LYS A 44 5.32 -4.75 12.22
CA LYS A 44 5.23 -3.47 11.50
C LYS A 44 6.61 -2.93 11.08
N GLY A 45 7.68 -3.51 11.62
CA GLY A 45 9.05 -3.20 11.24
C GLY A 45 10.02 -4.30 11.64
N GLY A 46 11.14 -4.38 10.92
CA GLY A 46 12.21 -5.35 11.10
C GLY A 46 13.36 -5.03 10.16
N ASP A 47 14.28 -5.98 9.97
CA ASP A 47 15.51 -5.76 9.18
C ASP A 47 15.24 -5.24 7.75
N TYR A 48 14.10 -5.62 7.17
CA TYR A 48 13.72 -5.28 5.79
C TYR A 48 12.45 -4.44 5.67
N LYS A 49 11.84 -4.05 6.79
CA LYS A 49 10.66 -3.17 6.81
C LYS A 49 10.90 -2.01 7.75
N GLY A 50 10.91 -0.81 7.21
CA GLY A 50 11.05 0.43 7.96
C GLY A 50 10.29 1.59 7.32
N CYS A 51 10.52 2.79 7.85
CA CYS A 51 9.89 4.04 7.41
C CYS A 51 10.47 4.50 6.05
N PHE A 52 10.11 3.80 4.98
CA PHE A 52 10.60 4.11 3.64
C PHE A 52 9.53 3.91 2.57
N HIS A 53 9.14 2.65 2.30
CA HIS A 53 8.25 2.35 1.18
C HIS A 53 6.84 2.90 1.39
N VAL A 54 6.18 2.58 2.50
CA VAL A 54 4.81 3.01 2.80
C VAL A 54 4.66 4.54 2.81
N PRO A 55 5.39 5.31 3.64
CA PRO A 55 5.20 6.75 3.70
C PRO A 55 5.56 7.44 2.36
N ARG A 56 6.60 6.99 1.66
CA ARG A 56 6.99 7.57 0.37
C ARG A 56 5.97 7.27 -0.74
N ALA A 57 5.45 6.05 -0.80
CA ALA A 57 4.45 5.67 -1.78
C ALA A 57 3.18 6.51 -1.60
N LEU A 58 2.66 6.60 -0.37
CA LEU A 58 1.47 7.40 -0.07
C LEU A 58 1.69 8.89 -0.37
N LEU A 59 2.86 9.45 -0.01
CA LEU A 59 3.20 10.83 -0.33
C LEU A 59 3.20 11.09 -1.85
N TYR A 60 3.77 10.17 -2.64
CA TYR A 60 3.77 10.31 -4.09
C TYR A 60 2.38 10.14 -4.70
N THR A 61 1.57 9.22 -4.18
CA THR A 61 0.16 9.10 -4.59
C THR A 61 -0.57 10.41 -4.35
N VAL A 62 -0.48 11.00 -3.16
CA VAL A 62 -1.10 12.30 -2.85
C VAL A 62 -0.64 13.38 -3.83
N LYS A 63 0.68 13.52 -4.04
CA LYS A 63 1.22 14.51 -4.99
C LYS A 63 0.77 14.33 -6.43
N VAL A 64 0.51 13.08 -6.85
CA VAL A 64 -0.03 12.79 -8.18
C VAL A 64 -1.51 13.16 -8.22
N LEU A 65 -2.30 12.76 -7.22
CA LEU A 65 -3.73 13.07 -7.13
C LEU A 65 -4.00 14.58 -7.07
N GLU A 66 -3.15 15.36 -6.39
CA GLU A 66 -3.24 16.83 -6.35
C GLU A 66 -2.99 17.51 -7.71
N ARG A 67 -2.38 16.78 -8.67
CA ARG A 67 -2.03 17.29 -10.01
C ARG A 67 -2.94 16.77 -11.12
N LEU A 68 -3.83 15.82 -10.80
CA LEU A 68 -4.87 15.34 -11.70
C LEU A 68 -6.05 16.31 -11.70
#